data_AF-A0A8T7ERK4-F1
#
_entry.id   AF-A0A8T7ERK4-F1
#
_cell.length_a   1.000
_cell.length_b   1.000
_cell.length_c   1.000
_cell.angle_alpha   90.00
_cell.angle_beta   90.00
_cell.angle_gamma   90.00
#
_symmetry.space_group_name_H-M   'P 1'
#
loop_
_entity.id
_entity.type
_entity.pdbx_description
1 polymer ?
#
loop_
_entity_poly.entity_id
_entity_poly.type
_entity_poly.pdbx_seq_one_letter_code
_entity_poly.pdbx_strand_id
1 'polypeptide(L)'
;MTPFTAHIRRAIWTLFVLVVGSSVGAQPSQHAPCFALVQSALQAADAACAATGRNEVCYGNVSGVATPAAGVSDLVFDQVGDIAPVGSIRALQTQPAERSKAGVGRRGDAFAG
;
A
#
# COMPACT_ATOMS: atom_id res chain seq x y z
N MET A 1 27.41 -53.23 -31.92
CA MET A 1 27.21 -51.76 -31.92
C MET A 1 25.72 -51.52 -31.61
N THR A 2 25.19 -50.94 -30.52
CA THR A 2 25.63 -49.90 -29.58
C THR A 2 24.68 -49.86 -28.33
N PRO A 3 25.00 -50.52 -27.20
CA PRO A 3 24.29 -50.24 -25.93
C PRO A 3 24.71 -48.90 -25.31
N PHE A 4 25.94 -48.45 -25.59
CA PHE A 4 26.55 -47.25 -25.01
C PHE A 4 25.80 -45.94 -25.35
N THR A 5 25.21 -45.81 -26.53
CA THR A 5 24.52 -44.57 -26.96
C THR A 5 23.24 -44.30 -26.18
N ALA A 6 22.56 -45.36 -25.70
CA ALA A 6 21.36 -45.25 -24.87
C ALA A 6 21.69 -44.79 -23.44
N HIS A 7 22.81 -45.25 -22.89
CA HIS A 7 23.32 -44.82 -21.58
C HIS A 7 23.83 -43.38 -21.62
N ILE A 8 24.52 -42.99 -22.70
CA ILE A 8 24.98 -41.62 -22.93
C ILE A 8 23.79 -40.65 -23.05
N ARG A 9 22.74 -41.02 -23.80
CA ARG A 9 21.53 -40.18 -23.93
C ARG A 9 20.77 -40.03 -22.62
N ARG A 10 20.69 -41.10 -21.79
CA ARG A 10 20.08 -41.04 -20.46
C ARG A 10 20.89 -40.17 -19.50
N ALA A 11 22.21 -40.30 -19.49
CA ALA A 11 23.10 -39.50 -18.66
C ALA A 11 23.03 -38.00 -19.01
N ILE A 12 22.97 -37.66 -20.30
CA ILE A 12 22.80 -36.27 -20.76
C ILE A 12 21.44 -35.72 -20.32
N TRP A 13 20.38 -36.52 -20.40
CA TRP A 13 19.04 -36.09 -19.97
C TRP A 13 18.97 -35.85 -18.46
N THR A 14 19.57 -36.75 -17.66
CA THR A 14 19.64 -36.57 -16.20
C THR A 14 20.50 -35.36 -15.81
N LEU A 15 21.62 -35.12 -16.51
CA LEU A 15 22.45 -33.95 -16.28
C LEU A 15 21.70 -32.66 -16.63
N PHE A 16 20.98 -32.64 -17.75
CA PHE A 16 20.17 -31.49 -18.16
C PHE A 16 19.08 -31.17 -17.14
N VAL A 17 18.39 -32.19 -16.61
CA VAL A 17 17.37 -32.01 -15.56
C VAL A 17 17.98 -31.48 -14.26
N LEU A 18 19.17 -31.95 -13.86
CA LEU A 18 19.88 -31.44 -12.68
C LEU A 18 20.34 -29.99 -12.83
N VAL A 19 20.85 -29.61 -14.00
CA VAL A 19 21.30 -28.24 -14.29
C VAL A 19 20.12 -27.26 -14.33
N VAL A 20 18.99 -27.65 -14.95
CA VAL A 20 17.80 -26.80 -15.03
C VAL A 20 17.04 -26.73 -13.71
N GLY A 21 17.06 -27.78 -12.89
CA GLY A 21 16.39 -27.80 -11.57
C GLY A 21 17.03 -26.89 -10.51
N SER A 22 18.27 -26.45 -10.72
CA SER A 22 19.01 -25.63 -9.74
C SER A 22 18.67 -24.14 -9.78
N SER A 23 17.89 -23.69 -10.77
CA SER A 23 17.59 -22.26 -10.99
C SER A 23 16.32 -21.75 -10.29
N VAL A 24 15.71 -22.52 -9.39
CA VAL A 24 14.65 -22.04 -8.49
C VAL A 24 15.27 -21.24 -7.34
N GLY A 25 15.96 -20.15 -7.68
CA GLY A 25 16.51 -19.17 -6.74
C GLY A 25 15.45 -18.13 -6.39
N ALA A 26 15.17 -18.02 -5.09
CA ALA A 26 14.43 -16.96 -4.39
C ALA A 26 13.84 -15.85 -5.27
N GLN A 27 12.57 -15.98 -5.64
CA GLN A 27 11.80 -14.82 -6.09
C GLN A 27 11.65 -13.89 -4.88
N PRO A 28 12.12 -12.62 -4.94
CA PRO A 28 11.85 -11.67 -3.87
C PRO A 28 10.32 -11.62 -3.70
N SER A 29 9.87 -11.79 -2.46
CA SER A 29 8.45 -11.61 -2.15
C SER A 29 8.07 -10.20 -2.60
N GLN A 30 7.17 -10.09 -3.58
CA GLN A 30 6.74 -8.79 -4.11
C GLN A 30 6.12 -7.87 -3.05
N HIS A 31 5.93 -8.38 -1.83
CA HIS A 31 5.44 -7.67 -0.65
C HIS A 31 6.51 -6.87 0.10
N ALA A 32 7.79 -7.25 0.01
CA ALA A 32 8.88 -6.55 0.71
C ALA A 32 9.03 -5.07 0.27
N PRO A 33 9.08 -4.74 -1.04
CA PRO A 33 9.09 -3.34 -1.48
C PRO A 33 7.82 -2.57 -1.12
N CYS A 34 6.64 -3.21 -1.12
CA CYS A 34 5.38 -2.54 -0.78
C CYS A 34 5.34 -2.11 0.69
N PHE A 35 5.79 -2.96 1.61
CA PHE A 35 5.78 -2.65 3.04
C PHE A 35 6.71 -1.47 3.37
N ALA A 36 7.92 -1.45 2.78
CA ALA A 36 8.88 -0.36 2.97
C ALA A 36 8.31 0.99 2.49
N LEU A 37 7.61 1.01 1.35
CA LEU A 37 6.98 2.22 0.82
C LEU A 37 5.87 2.73 1.73
N VAL A 38 4.96 1.86 2.16
CA VAL A 38 3.89 2.23 3.09
C VAL A 38 4.47 2.77 4.40
N GLN A 39 5.51 2.12 4.94
CA GLN A 39 6.14 2.54 6.18
C GLN A 39 6.79 3.94 6.04
N SER A 40 7.47 4.20 4.93
CA SER A 40 8.03 5.52 4.65
C SER A 40 6.96 6.61 4.52
N ALA A 41 5.83 6.31 3.87
CA ALA A 41 4.72 7.24 3.74
C ALA A 41 4.06 7.57 5.08
N LEU A 42 3.87 6.56 5.95
CA LEU A 42 3.34 6.76 7.30
C LEU A 42 4.30 7.59 8.16
N GLN A 43 5.61 7.34 8.08
CA GLN A 43 6.62 8.11 8.80
C GLN A 43 6.65 9.58 8.35
N ALA A 44 6.50 9.84 7.05
CA ALA A 44 6.42 11.21 6.53
C ALA A 44 5.16 11.93 7.03
N ALA A 45 4.01 11.24 7.03
CA ALA A 45 2.77 11.79 7.57
C ALA A 45 2.86 12.07 9.08
N ASP A 46 3.46 11.16 9.85
CA ASP A 46 3.69 11.33 11.29
C ASP A 46 4.59 12.54 11.58
N ALA A 47 5.69 12.68 10.83
CA ALA A 47 6.58 13.82 10.94
C ALA A 47 5.88 15.16 10.60
N ALA A 48 5.05 15.17 9.55
CA ALA A 48 4.30 16.36 9.15
C ALA A 48 3.19 16.73 10.15
N CYS A 49 2.59 15.74 10.80
CA CYS A 49 1.42 15.91 11.66
C CYS A 49 1.73 15.79 13.17
N ALA A 50 3.00 15.82 13.58
CA ALA A 50 3.42 15.61 14.97
C ALA A 50 2.79 16.58 15.98
N ALA A 51 2.38 17.78 15.53
CA ALA A 51 1.76 18.80 16.37
C ALA A 51 0.24 18.65 16.52
N THR A 52 -0.38 17.63 15.92
CA THR A 52 -1.84 17.43 15.97
C THR A 52 -2.31 17.18 17.41
N GLY A 53 -3.18 18.05 17.90
CA GLY A 53 -3.77 17.97 19.23
C GLY A 53 -5.00 17.06 19.31
N ARG A 54 -5.65 17.09 20.47
CA ARG A 54 -6.93 16.42 20.67
C ARG A 54 -8.03 17.16 19.93
N ASN A 55 -8.91 16.41 19.26
CA ASN A 55 -10.02 16.94 18.45
C ASN A 55 -9.57 17.84 17.29
N GLU A 56 -8.37 17.61 16.80
CA GLU A 56 -7.82 18.22 15.59
C GLU A 56 -7.56 17.15 14.54
N VAL A 57 -7.53 17.56 13.28
CA VAL A 57 -7.18 16.73 12.15
C VAL A 57 -6.09 17.42 11.36
N CYS A 58 -5.13 16.63 10.88
CA CYS A 58 -4.02 17.10 10.06
C CYS A 58 -4.17 16.60 8.61
N TYR A 59 -3.85 17.46 7.66
CA TYR A 59 -3.81 17.13 6.25
C TYR A 59 -2.53 16.34 5.94
N GLY A 60 -2.66 15.01 5.77
CA GLY A 60 -1.51 14.11 5.60
C GLY A 60 -1.25 13.62 4.17
N ASN A 61 -2.14 13.89 3.21
CA ASN A 61 -2.04 13.36 1.84
C ASN A 61 -2.46 14.41 0.82
N VAL A 62 -1.66 14.53 -0.25
CA VAL A 62 -1.74 15.51 -1.35
C VAL A 62 -3.06 15.53 -2.16
N SER A 63 -4.04 14.69 -1.82
CA SER A 63 -5.27 14.50 -2.60
C SER A 63 -6.53 14.29 -1.74
N GLY A 64 -6.73 15.21 -0.79
CA GLY A 64 -7.98 15.36 -0.03
C GLY A 64 -8.63 16.73 -0.23
N VAL A 65 -9.97 16.79 -0.18
CA VAL A 65 -10.75 18.03 -0.17
C VAL A 65 -11.59 18.07 1.10
N ALA A 66 -11.48 19.15 1.88
CA ALA A 66 -12.31 19.39 3.05
C ALA A 66 -13.44 20.37 2.74
N THR A 67 -14.64 20.07 3.24
CA THR A 67 -15.77 20.99 3.24
C THR A 67 -15.90 21.65 4.61
N PRO A 68 -15.88 22.99 4.70
CA PRO A 68 -16.08 23.71 5.96
C PRO A 68 -17.45 23.45 6.61
N ALA A 69 -17.48 23.52 7.94
CA ALA A 69 -18.71 23.54 8.72
C ALA A 69 -19.51 24.85 8.51
N ALA A 70 -20.80 24.84 8.84
CA ALA A 70 -21.63 26.04 8.73
C ALA A 70 -21.11 27.14 9.65
N GLY A 71 -20.89 28.35 9.11
CA GLY A 71 -20.35 29.49 9.85
C GLY A 71 -18.81 29.56 9.88
N VAL A 72 -18.11 28.64 9.22
CA VAL A 72 -16.64 28.68 9.06
C VAL A 72 -16.31 29.14 7.63
N SER A 73 -15.75 30.34 7.49
CA SER A 73 -15.25 30.86 6.22
C SER A 73 -13.75 30.63 6.01
N ASP A 74 -13.00 30.46 7.10
CA ASP A 74 -11.54 30.54 7.12
C ASP A 74 -10.90 29.18 7.41
N LEU A 75 -11.48 28.09 6.89
CA LEU A 75 -10.88 26.75 7.03
C LEU A 75 -9.63 26.67 6.15
N VAL A 76 -8.47 26.48 6.77
CA VAL A 76 -7.20 26.21 6.09
C VAL A 76 -6.94 24.71 6.19
N PHE A 77 -7.11 23.98 5.08
CA PHE A 77 -6.95 22.52 5.03
C PHE A 77 -6.64 22.03 3.61
N ASP A 78 -5.60 22.59 3.00
CA ASP A 78 -5.26 22.37 1.58
C ASP A 78 -3.81 21.91 1.37
N GLN A 79 -2.94 22.03 2.38
CA GLN A 79 -1.52 21.68 2.29
C GLN A 79 -1.12 20.64 3.35
N VAL A 80 -0.11 19.84 3.03
CA VAL A 80 0.43 18.83 3.96
C VAL A 80 0.95 19.50 5.22
N GLY A 81 0.46 19.04 6.38
CA GLY A 81 0.78 19.62 7.68
C GLY A 81 -0.24 20.66 8.17
N ASP A 82 -1.24 21.03 7.37
CA ASP A 82 -2.33 21.90 7.84
C ASP A 82 -3.13 21.18 8.94
N ILE A 83 -3.33 21.86 10.07
CA ILE A 83 -4.08 21.35 11.21
C ILE A 83 -5.34 22.19 11.38
N ALA A 84 -6.49 21.53 11.44
CA ALA A 84 -7.77 22.18 11.68
C ALA A 84 -8.56 21.45 12.79
N PRO A 85 -9.40 22.15 13.56
CA PRO A 85 -10.33 21.51 14.48
C PRO A 85 -11.28 20.55 13.74
N VAL A 86 -11.57 19.39 14.33
CA VAL A 86 -12.55 18.44 13.73
C VAL A 86 -13.92 19.10 13.61
N GLY A 87 -14.28 20.00 14.53
CA GLY A 87 -15.55 20.73 14.51
C GLY A 87 -15.69 21.75 13.37
N SER A 88 -14.59 22.19 12.76
CA SER A 88 -14.63 23.12 11.62
C SER A 88 -14.78 22.42 10.27
N ILE A 89 -14.71 21.09 10.22
CA ILE A 89 -14.86 20.30 9.00
C ILE A 89 -16.20 19.57 9.03
N ARG A 90 -17.00 19.77 7.99
CA ARG A 90 -18.26 19.04 7.79
C ARG A 90 -18.04 17.70 7.07
N ALA A 91 -17.18 17.69 6.07
CA ALA A 91 -16.92 16.50 5.27
C ALA A 91 -15.46 16.50 4.80
N LEU A 92 -14.88 15.30 4.72
CA LEU A 92 -13.56 15.08 4.17
C LEU A 92 -13.67 14.07 3.03
N GLN A 93 -13.36 14.51 1.81
CA GLN A 93 -13.30 13.62 0.64
C GLN A 93 -11.84 13.32 0.34
N THR A 94 -11.44 12.08 0.59
CA THR A 94 -10.15 11.55 0.16
C THR A 94 -10.31 10.86 -1.17
N GLN A 95 -9.37 11.03 -2.09
CA GLN A 95 -9.34 10.22 -3.30
C GLN A 95 -9.22 8.72 -2.96
N PRO A 96 -9.71 7.82 -3.82
CA PRO A 96 -9.52 6.40 -3.62
C PRO A 96 -8.02 6.13 -3.52
N ALA A 97 -7.57 5.54 -2.42
CA ALA A 97 -6.25 4.92 -2.42
C ALA A 97 -6.25 3.86 -3.54
N GLU A 98 -5.28 3.93 -4.45
CA GLU A 98 -5.08 2.97 -5.53
C GLU A 98 -5.02 1.54 -4.95
N ARG A 99 -6.16 0.85 -4.93
CA ARG A 99 -6.23 -0.54 -4.46
C ARG A 99 -5.70 -1.43 -5.57
N SER A 100 -4.43 -1.81 -5.48
CA SER A 100 -4.01 -3.11 -5.99
C SER A 100 -4.94 -4.16 -5.38
N LYS A 101 -5.62 -4.97 -6.20
CA LYS A 101 -6.66 -5.90 -5.76
C LYS A 101 -6.14 -6.86 -4.67
N ALA A 102 -6.40 -6.52 -3.41
CA ALA A 102 -6.39 -7.43 -2.29
C ALA A 102 -7.55 -7.03 -1.36
N GLY A 103 -8.41 -8.01 -1.06
CA GLY A 103 -9.77 -7.81 -0.55
C GLY A 103 -9.86 -6.99 0.74
N VAL A 104 -10.50 -5.82 0.64
CA VAL A 104 -11.18 -5.22 1.78
C VAL A 104 -12.62 -5.73 1.74
N GLY A 105 -12.93 -6.70 2.60
CA GLY A 105 -14.30 -7.11 2.84
C GLY A 105 -15.10 -5.92 3.39
N ARG A 106 -16.15 -5.51 2.67
CA ARG A 106 -17.11 -4.54 3.17
C ARG A 106 -17.89 -5.17 4.32
N ARG A 107 -17.69 -4.70 5.54
CA ARG A 107 -18.72 -4.75 6.59
C ARG A 107 -19.34 -3.36 6.64
N GLY A 108 -20.56 -3.21 6.16
CA GLY A 108 -21.23 -1.91 6.13
C GLY A 108 -22.74 -1.91 5.84
N ASP A 109 -23.36 -3.06 5.61
CA ASP A 109 -24.80 -3.17 5.33
C ASP A 109 -25.61 -3.20 6.65
N ALA A 110 -25.45 -2.20 7.51
CA ALA A 110 -26.33 -1.97 8.67
C ALA A 110 -26.03 -0.61 9.31
N PHE A 111 -26.58 0.46 8.73
CA PHE A 111 -26.90 1.66 9.50
C PHE A 111 -28.29 2.13 9.04
N ALA A 112 -29.30 1.40 9.54
CA ALA A 112 -30.67 1.86 9.63
C ALA A 112 -31.00 1.92 11.13
N GLY A 113 -31.21 3.14 11.61
CA GLY A 113 -31.62 3.48 12.96
C GLY A 113 -32.07 4.92 12.96
#